data_AF-A0A453K7Z8-F1
#
_entry.id   AF-A0A453K7Z8-F1
#
_cell.length_a   1.000
_cell.length_b   1.000
_cell.length_c   1.000
_cell.angle_alpha   90.00
_cell.angle_beta   90.00
_cell.angle_gamma   90.00
#
_symmetry.space_group_name_H-M   'P 1'
#
loop_
_entity.id
_entity.type
_entity.pdbx_description
1 polymer ?
#
loop_
_entity_poly.entity_id
_entity_poly.type
_entity_poly.pdbx_seq_one_letter_code
_entity_poly.pdbx_strand_id
1 'polypeptide(L)'
;MPLSKSVVRSLHDTRDKLLVNFDPTAYFLRDLKCAFPVTFKLWHDSIGGDAIGLTWESSKKRGRDEDDEAMLDPTSILKEVGDVGKGLVRSVHLLKAPKLE
;
A
#
# COMPACT_ATOMS: atom_id res chain seq x y z
N MET A 1 -2.75 29.73 20.51
CA MET A 1 -1.40 29.57 19.90
C MET A 1 -1.36 30.42 18.64
N PRO A 2 -0.39 31.35 18.47
CA PRO A 2 -0.36 32.16 17.26
C PRO A 2 0.27 31.35 16.13
N LEU A 3 -0.43 31.25 15.01
CA LEU A 3 0.13 30.77 13.74
C LEU A 3 1.21 31.77 13.31
N SER A 4 2.47 31.35 13.37
CA SER A 4 3.57 32.11 12.81
C SER A 4 3.35 32.25 11.30
N LYS A 5 3.10 33.50 10.86
CA LYS A 5 3.09 33.85 9.44
C LYS A 5 4.51 33.63 8.91
N SER A 6 4.74 32.48 8.29
CA SER A 6 5.94 32.20 7.50
C SER A 6 6.03 33.26 6.39
N VAL A 7 6.87 34.27 6.58
CA VAL A 7 7.27 35.20 5.53
C VAL A 7 7.92 34.38 4.41
N VAL A 8 7.27 34.32 3.26
CA VAL A 8 7.77 33.64 2.07
C VAL A 8 8.95 34.46 1.54
N ARG A 9 10.17 33.93 1.66
CA ARG A 9 11.41 34.65 1.32
C ARG A 9 11.77 34.59 -0.17
N SER A 10 11.31 33.59 -0.92
CA SER A 10 11.39 33.57 -2.39
C SER A 10 10.51 32.46 -3.01
N LEU A 11 10.22 32.57 -4.31
CA LEU A 11 9.56 31.50 -5.09
C LEU A 11 10.39 30.20 -5.13
N HIS A 12 11.72 30.30 -5.03
CA HIS A 12 12.63 29.17 -4.99
C HIS A 12 12.46 28.37 -3.68
N ASP A 13 12.47 29.05 -2.54
CA ASP A 13 12.23 28.44 -1.22
C ASP A 13 10.83 27.81 -1.11
N THR A 14 9.89 28.28 -1.93
CA THR A 14 8.53 27.74 -2.00
C THR A 14 8.50 26.48 -2.85
N ARG A 15 9.27 26.41 -3.94
CA ARG A 15 9.39 25.21 -4.78
C ARG A 15 10.02 24.06 -4.01
N ASP A 16 11.02 24.31 -3.17
CA ASP A 16 11.65 23.24 -2.37
C ASP A 16 10.70 22.63 -1.32
N LYS A 17 9.69 23.40 -0.89
CA LYS A 17 8.62 22.94 0.02
C LYS A 17 7.45 22.30 -0.71
N LEU A 18 7.32 22.53 -2.01
CA LEU A 18 6.31 21.91 -2.84
C LEU A 18 6.92 20.66 -3.46
N LEU A 19 6.32 19.51 -3.19
CA LEU A 19 6.71 18.27 -3.85
C LEU A 19 6.16 18.27 -5.28
N VAL A 20 6.69 19.15 -6.13
CA VAL A 20 6.28 19.31 -7.53
C VAL A 20 6.52 17.99 -8.26
N ASN A 21 5.50 17.50 -8.96
CA ASN A 21 5.48 16.19 -9.62
C ASN A 21 5.55 14.98 -8.67
N PHE A 22 5.21 15.16 -7.39
CA PHE A 22 5.05 14.03 -6.49
C PHE A 22 3.82 13.22 -6.84
N ASP A 23 4.04 11.95 -7.14
CA ASP A 23 3.01 10.96 -7.35
C ASP A 23 2.95 10.04 -6.10
N PRO A 24 2.03 10.30 -5.15
CA PRO A 24 1.90 9.49 -3.94
C PRO A 24 1.64 8.02 -4.24
N THR A 25 0.93 7.73 -5.34
CA THR A 25 0.59 6.36 -5.74
C THR A 25 1.84 5.62 -6.18
N ALA A 26 2.69 6.24 -7.01
CA ALA A 26 3.93 5.61 -7.47
C ALA A 26 4.87 5.25 -6.30
N TYR A 27 4.99 6.13 -5.31
CA TYR A 27 5.77 5.87 -4.10
C TYR A 27 5.18 4.73 -3.28
N PHE A 28 3.87 4.74 -3.06
CA PHE A 28 3.21 3.67 -2.32
C PHE A 28 3.35 2.30 -3.01
N LEU A 29 3.21 2.23 -4.33
CA LEU A 29 3.42 1.00 -5.09
C LEU A 29 4.87 0.49 -4.98
N ARG A 30 5.84 1.40 -4.87
CA ARG A 30 7.25 1.05 -4.65
C ARG A 30 7.46 0.48 -3.26
N ASP A 31 6.93 1.14 -2.24
CA ASP A 31 7.06 0.71 -0.85
C ASP A 31 6.40 -0.65 -0.62
N LEU A 32 5.23 -0.90 -1.23
CA LEU A 32 4.59 -2.22 -1.23
C LEU A 32 5.48 -3.31 -1.86
N LYS A 33 6.12 -3.03 -2.99
CA LYS A 33 7.05 -3.99 -3.62
C LYS A 33 8.29 -4.24 -2.77
N CYS A 34 8.79 -3.23 -2.06
CA CYS A 34 9.93 -3.37 -1.16
C CYS A 34 9.58 -4.14 0.11
N ALA A 35 8.39 -3.91 0.69
CA ALA A 35 7.91 -4.61 1.88
C ALA A 35 7.53 -6.06 1.57
N PHE A 36 6.92 -6.32 0.41
CA PHE A 36 6.38 -7.62 0.02
C PHE A 36 6.91 -8.10 -1.33
N PRO A 37 8.22 -8.37 -1.45
CA PRO A 37 8.85 -8.65 -2.75
C PRO A 37 8.39 -9.96 -3.40
N VAL A 38 7.92 -10.92 -2.60
CA VAL A 38 7.49 -12.27 -3.05
C VAL A 38 6.13 -12.69 -2.53
N THR A 39 5.50 -11.90 -1.65
CA THR A 39 4.23 -12.26 -1.01
C THR A 39 3.04 -11.96 -1.89
N PHE A 40 3.10 -10.85 -2.65
CA PHE A 40 1.97 -10.36 -3.42
C PHE A 40 2.34 -10.02 -4.86
N LYS A 41 1.44 -10.41 -5.77
CA LYS A 41 1.32 -9.81 -7.08
C LYS A 41 0.45 -8.56 -6.98
N LEU A 42 1.02 -7.43 -7.39
CA LEU A 42 0.42 -6.09 -7.32
C LEU A 42 -0.31 -5.74 -8.63
N TRP A 43 -1.50 -5.18 -8.50
CA TRP A 43 -2.34 -4.70 -9.60
C TRP A 43 -2.77 -3.27 -9.31
N HIS A 44 -2.66 -2.38 -10.29
CA HIS A 44 -3.19 -1.03 -10.19
C HIS A 44 -3.72 -0.62 -11.56
N ASP A 45 -4.77 0.19 -11.59
CA ASP A 45 -5.26 0.81 -12.80
C ASP A 45 -4.54 2.15 -13.02
N SER A 46 -3.84 2.30 -14.13
CA SER A 46 -3.11 3.52 -14.47
C SER A 46 -4.00 4.64 -15.01
N ILE A 47 -5.30 4.37 -15.25
CA ILE A 47 -6.25 5.32 -15.85
C ILE A 47 -6.97 6.17 -14.79
N GLY A 48 -6.68 5.96 -13.50
CA GLY A 48 -7.14 6.84 -12.40
C GLY A 48 -7.98 6.15 -11.32
N GLY A 49 -7.96 4.82 -11.26
CA GLY A 49 -8.50 4.09 -10.13
C GLY A 49 -7.69 4.35 -8.85
N ASP A 50 -8.38 4.58 -7.74
CA ASP A 50 -7.78 4.73 -6.40
C ASP A 50 -7.61 3.39 -5.67
N ALA A 51 -8.05 2.29 -6.29
CA ALA A 51 -7.95 0.94 -5.76
C ALA A 51 -6.68 0.23 -6.24
N ILE A 52 -5.98 -0.38 -5.29
CA ILE A 52 -4.82 -1.24 -5.53
C ILE A 52 -5.19 -2.67 -5.18
N GLY A 53 -5.03 -3.57 -6.15
CA GLY A 53 -5.24 -5.00 -5.98
C GLY A 53 -3.96 -5.69 -5.51
N LEU A 54 -4.09 -6.57 -4.53
CA LEU A 54 -3.03 -7.50 -4.12
C LEU A 54 -3.56 -8.92 -4.25
N THR A 55 -2.81 -9.78 -4.94
CA THR A 55 -3.08 -11.22 -4.99
C THR A 55 -1.93 -11.96 -4.35
N TRP A 56 -2.22 -12.89 -3.46
CA TRP A 56 -1.20 -13.72 -2.84
C TRP A 56 -0.44 -14.52 -3.90
N GLU A 57 0.89 -14.42 -3.90
CA GLU A 57 1.74 -15.20 -4.81
C GLU A 57 1.74 -16.66 -4.34
N SER A 58 1.24 -17.59 -5.17
CA SER A 58 1.06 -18.97 -4.74
C SER A 58 2.39 -19.72 -4.63
N SER A 59 2.93 -19.88 -3.42
CA SER A 59 3.99 -20.85 -3.16
C SER A 59 3.39 -22.24 -2.97
N LYS A 60 3.07 -22.91 -4.09
CA LYS A 60 2.54 -24.29 -4.19
C LYS A 60 1.11 -24.52 -3.66
N LYS A 61 0.41 -25.35 -4.45
CA LYS A 61 -0.95 -25.84 -4.24
C LYS A 61 -1.18 -26.32 -2.81
N ARG A 62 -2.34 -25.95 -2.25
CA ARG A 62 -3.13 -26.68 -1.24
C ARG A 62 -2.51 -28.03 -0.82
N GLY A 63 -1.58 -27.98 0.12
CA GLY A 63 -1.31 -29.07 1.04
C GLY A 63 -1.70 -28.52 2.40
N ARG A 64 -2.89 -28.89 2.87
CA ARG A 64 -3.26 -28.68 4.27
C ARG A 64 -2.42 -29.69 5.06
N ASP A 65 -1.20 -29.34 5.38
CA ASP A 65 -0.51 -29.89 6.54
C ASP A 65 -0.64 -28.84 7.63
N GLU A 66 -1.19 -29.26 8.76
CA GLU A 66 -1.62 -28.40 9.87
C GLU A 66 -0.43 -27.88 10.70
N ASP A 67 0.75 -27.73 10.09
CA ASP A 67 2.04 -27.54 10.77
C ASP A 67 3.01 -26.56 10.07
N ASP A 68 2.53 -25.71 9.17
CA ASP A 68 3.34 -24.57 8.66
C ASP A 68 3.20 -23.36 9.61
N GLU A 69 3.98 -23.39 10.70
CA GLU A 69 4.21 -22.28 11.65
C GLU A 69 4.75 -20.99 11.00
N ALA A 70 4.95 -20.96 9.68
CA ALA A 70 5.51 -19.83 8.95
C ALA A 70 4.52 -19.05 8.07
N MET A 71 3.25 -19.51 7.93
CA MET A 71 2.26 -18.73 7.20
C MET A 71 1.67 -17.66 8.11
N LEU A 72 2.21 -16.45 8.02
CA LEU A 72 1.74 -15.27 8.74
C LEU A 72 0.21 -15.15 8.65
N ASP A 73 -0.44 -14.91 9.78
CA ASP A 73 -1.89 -14.71 9.87
C ASP A 73 -2.33 -13.65 8.83
N PRO A 74 -3.29 -13.95 7.94
CA PRO A 74 -3.75 -13.01 6.92
C PRO A 74 -4.14 -11.65 7.51
N THR A 75 -4.69 -11.61 8.72
CA THR A 75 -5.06 -10.34 9.37
C THR A 75 -3.83 -9.50 9.71
N SER A 76 -2.77 -10.14 10.21
CA SER A 76 -1.49 -9.48 10.51
C SER A 76 -0.85 -8.86 9.27
N ILE A 77 -0.84 -9.56 8.13
CA ILE A 77 -0.27 -9.02 6.89
C ILE A 77 -1.13 -7.91 6.31
N LEU A 78 -2.45 -8.04 6.35
CA LEU A 78 -3.35 -6.97 5.88
C LEU A 78 -3.19 -5.69 6.72
N LYS A 79 -2.91 -5.82 8.02
CA LYS A 79 -2.55 -4.69 8.87
C LYS A 79 -1.23 -4.06 8.43
N GLU A 80 -0.21 -4.87 8.17
CA GLU A 80 1.09 -4.40 7.68
C GLU A 80 0.99 -3.67 6.34
N VAL A 81 0.17 -4.16 5.40
CA VAL A 81 -0.16 -3.46 4.15
C VAL A 81 -0.75 -2.07 4.43
N GLY A 82 -1.67 -1.98 5.39
CA GLY A 82 -2.24 -0.70 5.84
C GLY A 82 -1.20 0.22 6.48
N ASP A 83 -0.26 -0.33 7.25
CA ASP A 83 0.80 0.42 7.92
C ASP A 83 1.84 0.96 6.91
N VAL A 84 2.21 0.20 5.87
CA VAL A 84 3.05 0.67 4.76
C VAL A 84 2.41 1.87 4.06
N GLY A 85 1.08 1.84 3.90
CA GLY A 85 0.30 2.90 3.27
C GLY A 85 -0.22 3.96 4.22
N LYS A 86 0.31 4.08 5.44
CA LYS A 86 -0.26 4.97 6.47
C LYS A 86 -0.37 6.42 5.97
N GLY A 87 -1.61 6.93 5.96
CA GLY A 87 -1.93 8.28 5.47
C GLY A 87 -2.30 8.34 3.98
N LEU A 88 -2.06 7.27 3.22
CA LEU A 88 -2.46 7.13 1.82
C LEU A 88 -3.60 6.11 1.65
N VAL A 89 -3.58 5.03 2.42
CA VAL A 89 -4.58 3.96 2.37
C VAL A 89 -5.79 4.32 3.24
N ARG A 90 -6.96 4.38 2.60
CA ARG A 90 -8.24 4.61 3.28
C ARG A 90 -8.76 3.35 4.00
N SER A 91 -8.66 2.20 3.35
CA SER A 91 -9.17 0.93 3.87
C SER A 91 -8.53 -0.27 3.15
N VAL A 92 -8.42 -1.39 3.85
CA VAL A 92 -7.96 -2.67 3.31
C VAL A 92 -9.11 -3.66 3.36
N HIS A 93 -9.40 -4.29 2.23
CA HIS A 93 -10.51 -5.23 2.08
C HIS A 93 -10.00 -6.59 1.61
N LEU A 94 -10.39 -7.66 2.31
CA LEU A 94 -10.19 -9.02 1.86
C LEU A 94 -11.45 -9.49 1.13
N LEU A 95 -11.36 -9.61 -0.20
CA LEU A 95 -12.47 -10.12 -1.00
C LEU A 95 -12.59 -11.64 -0.78
N LYS A 96 -13.68 -12.05 -0.14
CA LYS A 96 -14.05 -13.45 -0.04
C LYS A 96 -14.51 -13.92 -1.43
N ALA A 97 -14.02 -15.07 -1.88
CA ALA A 97 -14.48 -15.66 -3.13
C ALA A 97 -16.02 -15.80 -3.10
N PRO A 98 -16.73 -15.49 -4.21
CA PRO A 98 -18.17 -15.71 -4.29
C PRO A 98 -18.48 -17.17 -3.96
N LYS A 99 -19.42 -17.40 -3.04
CA LYS A 99 -20.02 -18.72 -2.95
C LYS A 99 -20.87 -18.87 -4.21
N LEU A 100 -20.47 -19.74 -5.13
CA LEU A 100 -21.37 -20.20 -6.17
C LEU A 100 -22.52 -20.94 -5.46
N GLU A 101 -23.74 -20.41 -5.58
CA GLU A 101 -24.97 -21.16 -5.31
C GLU A 101 -25.30 -22.06 -6.50
#